data_AF-A0A4R5EZD0-F1
#
_entry.id   AF-A0A4R5EZD0-F1
#
_cell.length_a   1.000
_cell.length_b   1.000
_cell.length_c   1.000
_cell.angle_alpha   90.00
_cell.angle_beta   90.00
_cell.angle_gamma   90.00
#
_symmetry.space_group_name_H-M   'P 1'
#
loop_
_entity.id
_entity.type
_entity.pdbx_description
1 polymer ?
#
loop_
_entity_poly.entity_id
_entity_poly.type
_entity_poly.pdbx_seq_one_letter_code
_entity_poly.pdbx_strand_id
1 'polypeptide(L)'
;MKGPAWPIAALLVGYPIWWALGFGGLSVIVVAAPMAVILWRRRPIRVPRGFGWWLLLLAGYLVSGLMLAEMPPGTYGELGPGRIIGYAMRLTLYVAILVVVLYLGNLTERELPQLRLVRMMGALFVTTVAGGLLGVLFPSFSFTSPVELLLPGWIGENPFVQNLIHPTAGQTQKVLGYAMPRPEAPYEWANAWGSNVSVLLVWFVVGWWVYGGRRRRVLAVVLIALAAVPIVYSLNRGLWIGLGLAVLYLIVRVGGRTRVALCGGVAVAALAFALSPLAPLFAQRLDKPHSNDIRAFTVSATLTAATHSPVIGYGNTRNATGNHRTITTGKTQWCTGCGHPPLGSDGQLWLLIMTQGFTGAALYVAFFAGAIRRHWRDRSPVGLAGVLVMGLVLLYMFVYDGLVTPLSLYLISFAILWRNA
;
A
#
# COMPACT_ATOMS: atom_id res chain seq x y z
N MET A 1 -10.45 -24.34 6.52
CA MET A 1 -10.69 -23.61 7.79
C MET A 1 -12.19 -23.62 8.05
N LYS A 2 -12.64 -24.05 9.24
CA LYS A 2 -14.06 -23.98 9.64
C LYS A 2 -14.29 -22.70 10.47
N GLY A 3 -15.46 -22.09 10.36
CA GLY A 3 -15.83 -20.89 11.13
C GLY A 3 -15.51 -19.55 10.47
N PRO A 4 -15.74 -18.41 11.14
CA PRO A 4 -15.70 -17.10 10.53
C PRO A 4 -14.30 -16.70 10.04
N ALA A 5 -13.19 -17.26 10.51
CA ALA A 5 -11.86 -16.82 10.08
C ALA A 5 -11.52 -17.03 8.58
N TRP A 6 -12.34 -17.76 7.82
CA TRP A 6 -12.02 -18.12 6.43
C TRP A 6 -11.86 -16.93 5.45
N PRO A 7 -12.66 -15.84 5.47
CA PRO A 7 -12.53 -14.77 4.46
C PRO A 7 -11.20 -14.03 4.60
N ILE A 8 -10.78 -13.73 5.83
CA ILE A 8 -9.49 -13.04 6.05
C ILE A 8 -8.31 -13.93 5.72
N ALA A 9 -8.45 -15.24 5.95
CA ALA A 9 -7.41 -16.19 5.57
C ALA A 9 -7.34 -16.40 4.06
N ALA A 10 -8.48 -16.39 3.35
CA ALA A 10 -8.52 -16.37 1.90
C ALA A 10 -7.81 -15.13 1.35
N LEU A 11 -8.01 -13.96 1.97
CA LEU A 11 -7.32 -12.73 1.58
C LEU A 11 -5.80 -12.80 1.83
N LEU A 12 -5.37 -13.19 3.02
CA LEU A 12 -3.96 -13.09 3.41
C LEU A 12 -3.12 -14.31 2.99
N VAL A 13 -3.59 -15.52 3.30
CA VAL A 13 -2.87 -16.77 3.01
C VAL A 13 -3.15 -17.23 1.58
N GLY A 14 -4.38 -17.04 1.10
CA GLY A 14 -4.79 -17.38 -0.27
C GLY A 14 -4.37 -16.35 -1.33
N TYR A 15 -3.61 -15.31 -0.97
CA TYR A 15 -3.17 -14.25 -1.89
C TYR A 15 -2.50 -14.73 -3.19
N PRO A 16 -1.65 -15.78 -3.20
CA PRO A 16 -1.09 -16.32 -4.45
C PRO A 16 -2.17 -16.72 -5.47
N ILE A 17 -3.30 -17.24 -4.99
CA ILE A 17 -4.42 -17.64 -5.84
C ILE A 17 -5.12 -16.40 -6.38
N TRP A 18 -5.36 -15.38 -5.56
CA TRP A 18 -5.94 -14.11 -6.03
C TRP A 18 -5.08 -13.44 -7.09
N TRP A 19 -3.76 -13.44 -6.90
CA TRP A 19 -2.82 -12.95 -7.90
C TRP A 19 -2.91 -13.76 -9.19
N ALA A 20 -2.86 -15.09 -9.10
CA ALA A 20 -2.99 -15.95 -10.28
C ALA A 20 -4.32 -15.80 -11.02
N LEU A 21 -5.40 -15.46 -10.32
CA LEU A 21 -6.69 -15.19 -10.92
C LEU A 21 -6.77 -13.82 -11.62
N GLY A 22 -5.81 -12.91 -11.42
CA GLY A 22 -5.92 -11.51 -11.88
C GLY A 22 -6.76 -10.63 -10.97
N PHE A 23 -6.97 -11.05 -9.72
CA PHE A 23 -7.76 -10.35 -8.71
C PHE A 23 -6.90 -9.83 -7.55
N GLY A 24 -5.56 -9.82 -7.66
CA GLY A 24 -4.65 -9.49 -6.55
C GLY A 24 -5.07 -8.23 -5.78
N GLY A 25 -5.15 -7.09 -6.47
CA GLY A 25 -5.58 -5.83 -5.87
C GLY A 25 -7.05 -5.85 -5.41
N LEU A 26 -7.95 -6.35 -6.24
CA LEU A 26 -9.40 -6.27 -6.02
C LEU A 26 -9.95 -7.38 -5.09
N SER A 27 -9.11 -8.31 -4.66
CA SER A 27 -9.46 -9.45 -3.79
C SER A 27 -10.15 -8.99 -2.49
N VAL A 28 -9.77 -7.82 -1.96
CA VAL A 28 -10.39 -7.22 -0.78
C VAL A 28 -11.89 -6.94 -0.99
N ILE A 29 -12.31 -6.54 -2.19
CA ILE A 29 -13.72 -6.30 -2.52
C ILE A 29 -14.50 -7.62 -2.46
N VAL A 30 -13.93 -8.67 -3.07
CA VAL A 30 -14.57 -9.99 -3.15
C VAL A 30 -14.78 -10.59 -1.76
N VAL A 31 -13.75 -10.56 -0.90
CA VAL A 31 -13.86 -11.10 0.46
C VAL A 31 -14.64 -10.20 1.42
N ALA A 32 -14.81 -8.91 1.12
CA ALA A 32 -15.64 -8.03 1.92
C ALA A 32 -17.12 -8.43 1.88
N ALA A 33 -17.62 -8.99 0.78
CA ALA A 33 -19.01 -9.46 0.68
C ALA A 33 -19.38 -10.53 1.73
N PRO A 34 -18.68 -11.68 1.85
CA PRO A 34 -18.96 -12.65 2.90
C PRO A 34 -18.68 -12.10 4.30
N MET A 35 -17.69 -11.22 4.48
CA MET A 35 -17.47 -10.53 5.76
C MET A 35 -18.66 -9.66 6.16
N ALA A 36 -19.25 -8.92 5.22
CA ALA A 36 -20.45 -8.12 5.43
C ALA A 36 -21.65 -8.98 5.82
N VAL A 37 -21.87 -10.12 5.15
CA VAL A 37 -22.95 -11.07 5.47
C VAL A 37 -22.78 -11.63 6.90
N ILE A 38 -21.55 -12.00 7.28
CA ILE A 38 -21.27 -12.48 8.64
C ILE A 38 -21.50 -11.36 9.66
N LEU A 39 -21.07 -10.14 9.35
CA LEU A 39 -21.23 -8.97 10.23
C LEU A 39 -22.70 -8.57 10.39
N TRP A 40 -23.50 -8.62 9.33
CA TRP A 40 -24.93 -8.31 9.35
C TRP A 40 -25.72 -9.20 10.33
N ARG A 41 -25.32 -10.47 10.43
CA ARG A 41 -25.88 -11.45 11.37
C ARG A 41 -25.41 -11.24 12.81
N ARG A 42 -24.46 -10.33 13.07
CA ARG A 42 -23.87 -10.05 14.38
C ARG A 42 -24.26 -8.65 14.85
N ARG A 43 -25.36 -8.56 15.60
CA ARG A 43 -25.78 -7.31 16.24
C ARG A 43 -25.64 -7.39 17.76
N PRO A 44 -25.25 -6.31 18.45
CA PRO A 44 -24.83 -5.01 17.91
C PRO A 44 -23.40 -5.03 17.34
N ILE A 45 -23.15 -4.25 16.27
CA ILE A 45 -21.82 -4.05 15.69
C ILE A 45 -21.08 -2.99 16.51
N ARG A 46 -19.93 -3.36 17.07
CA ARG A 46 -19.04 -2.41 17.75
C ARG A 46 -18.21 -1.65 16.71
N VAL A 47 -17.90 -0.39 17.01
CA VAL A 47 -17.05 0.46 16.17
C VAL A 47 -15.84 0.95 16.98
N PRO A 48 -14.67 1.15 16.35
CA PRO A 48 -13.49 1.64 17.04
C PRO A 48 -13.63 3.10 17.46
N ARG A 49 -12.91 3.51 18.50
CA ARG A 49 -12.79 4.94 18.84
C ARG A 49 -12.12 5.68 17.67
N GLY A 50 -12.72 6.80 17.25
CA GLY A 50 -12.25 7.59 16.10
C GLY A 50 -12.81 7.15 14.75
N PHE A 51 -13.71 6.17 14.71
CA PHE A 51 -14.39 5.70 13.50
C PHE A 51 -15.11 6.81 12.72
N GLY A 52 -15.63 7.82 13.44
CA GLY A 52 -16.31 8.97 12.82
C GLY A 52 -15.45 9.70 11.79
N TRP A 53 -14.13 9.80 11.97
CA TRP A 53 -13.24 10.44 10.99
C TRP A 53 -13.24 9.71 9.65
N TRP A 54 -13.29 8.39 9.67
CA TRP A 54 -13.35 7.58 8.46
C TRP A 54 -14.73 7.64 7.79
N LEU A 55 -15.80 7.67 8.59
CA LEU A 55 -17.16 7.86 8.05
C LEU A 55 -17.31 9.23 7.40
N LEU A 56 -16.76 10.29 7.99
CA LEU A 56 -16.74 11.63 7.40
C LEU A 56 -15.93 11.65 6.10
N LEU A 57 -14.79 10.94 6.06
CA LEU A 57 -14.01 10.80 4.83
C LEU A 57 -14.84 10.12 3.73
N LEU A 58 -15.55 9.05 4.05
CA LEU A 58 -16.44 8.36 3.11
C LEU A 58 -17.62 9.22 2.66
N ALA A 59 -18.24 9.97 3.58
CA ALA A 59 -19.30 10.91 3.24
C ALA A 59 -18.78 12.01 2.30
N GLY A 60 -17.60 12.57 2.59
CA GLY A 60 -16.93 13.52 1.69
C GLY A 60 -16.61 12.90 0.33
N TYR A 61 -16.19 11.63 0.29
CA TYR A 61 -15.98 10.90 -0.96
C TYR A 61 -17.26 10.78 -1.77
N LEU A 62 -18.41 10.48 -1.15
CA LEU A 62 -19.70 10.44 -1.83
C LEU A 62 -20.08 11.80 -2.40
N VAL A 63 -19.95 12.87 -1.61
CA VAL A 63 -20.23 14.25 -2.06
C VAL A 63 -19.30 14.66 -3.21
N SER A 64 -18.03 14.26 -3.19
CA SER A 64 -17.06 14.55 -4.26
C SER A 64 -17.47 13.97 -5.63
N GLY A 65 -18.40 13.00 -5.66
CA GLY A 65 -18.99 12.48 -6.89
C GLY A 65 -19.72 13.55 -7.72
N LEU A 66 -20.23 14.60 -7.07
CA LEU A 66 -20.86 15.74 -7.76
C LEU A 66 -19.87 16.53 -8.63
N MET A 67 -18.56 16.41 -8.36
CA MET A 67 -17.49 17.15 -9.04
C MET A 67 -16.85 16.34 -10.18
N LEU A 68 -17.40 15.18 -10.56
CA LEU A 68 -16.80 14.34 -11.60
C LEU A 68 -16.79 14.98 -12.99
N ALA A 69 -17.79 15.81 -13.29
CA ALA A 69 -17.85 16.56 -14.56
C ALA A 69 -16.87 17.75 -14.58
N GLU A 70 -16.54 18.30 -13.41
CA GLU A 70 -15.76 19.53 -13.28
C GLU A 70 -14.29 19.35 -13.68
N MET A 71 -13.74 20.41 -14.28
CA MET A 71 -12.37 20.47 -14.80
C MET A 71 -11.64 21.71 -14.26
N PRO A 72 -10.66 21.56 -13.35
CA PRO A 72 -9.86 22.68 -12.90
C PRO A 72 -8.99 23.27 -14.02
N PRO A 73 -8.62 24.56 -13.94
CA PRO A 73 -7.66 25.16 -14.87
C PRO A 73 -6.35 24.35 -14.97
N GLY A 74 -5.78 24.30 -16.17
CA GLY A 74 -4.53 23.54 -16.42
C GLY A 74 -4.72 22.03 -16.47
N THR A 75 -5.96 21.54 -16.61
CA THR A 75 -6.27 20.12 -16.82
C THR A 75 -7.12 19.92 -18.07
N TYR A 76 -7.13 18.69 -18.60
CA TYR A 76 -7.90 18.34 -19.78
C TYR A 76 -8.55 16.95 -19.68
N GLY A 77 -9.50 16.70 -20.59
CA GLY A 77 -10.23 15.44 -20.72
C GLY A 77 -11.71 15.57 -20.31
N GLU A 78 -12.53 14.65 -20.80
CA GLU A 78 -13.98 14.71 -20.64
C GLU A 78 -14.49 13.72 -19.58
N LEU A 79 -15.74 13.90 -19.15
CA LEU A 79 -16.43 12.92 -18.32
C LEU A 79 -16.73 11.68 -19.16
N GLY A 80 -15.83 10.70 -19.08
CA GLY A 80 -16.00 9.40 -19.74
C GLY A 80 -16.21 8.24 -18.76
N PRO A 81 -16.58 7.05 -19.27
CA PRO A 81 -16.76 5.84 -18.47
C PRO A 81 -15.57 5.53 -17.57
N GLY A 82 -14.34 5.71 -18.06
CA GLY A 82 -13.13 5.49 -17.25
C GLY A 82 -13.04 6.37 -16.00
N ARG A 83 -13.53 7.62 -16.06
CA ARG A 83 -13.57 8.53 -14.90
C ARG A 83 -14.57 8.04 -13.85
N ILE A 84 -15.72 7.55 -14.30
CA ILE A 84 -16.76 7.00 -13.42
C ILE A 84 -16.32 5.67 -12.81
N ILE A 85 -15.75 4.77 -13.62
CA ILE A 85 -15.24 3.46 -13.18
C ILE A 85 -14.12 3.64 -12.15
N GLY A 86 -13.16 4.54 -12.40
CA GLY A 86 -12.08 4.84 -11.46
C GLY A 86 -12.59 5.39 -10.13
N TYR A 87 -13.60 6.27 -10.16
CA TYR A 87 -14.27 6.78 -8.95
C TYR A 87 -14.95 5.65 -8.17
N ALA A 88 -15.81 4.87 -8.86
CA ALA A 88 -16.60 3.81 -8.26
C ALA A 88 -15.71 2.72 -7.67
N MET A 89 -14.68 2.28 -8.40
CA MET A 89 -13.74 1.27 -7.93
C MET A 89 -13.03 1.72 -6.64
N ARG A 90 -12.51 2.95 -6.59
CA ARG A 90 -11.87 3.48 -5.37
C ARG A 90 -12.86 3.59 -4.22
N LEU A 91 -14.08 4.08 -4.45
CA LEU A 91 -15.14 4.12 -3.43
C LEU A 91 -15.45 2.72 -2.90
N THR A 92 -15.63 1.73 -3.78
CA THR A 92 -15.87 0.34 -3.40
C THR A 92 -14.71 -0.22 -2.57
N LEU A 93 -13.47 0.14 -2.89
CA LEU A 93 -12.31 -0.25 -2.08
C LEU A 93 -12.34 0.36 -0.68
N TYR A 94 -12.62 1.66 -0.55
CA TYR A 94 -12.76 2.30 0.77
C TYR A 94 -13.88 1.64 1.61
N VAL A 95 -15.02 1.32 0.99
CA VAL A 95 -16.12 0.63 1.65
C VAL A 95 -15.77 -0.82 2.01
N ALA A 96 -15.10 -1.55 1.10
CA ALA A 96 -14.67 -2.92 1.36
C ALA A 96 -13.70 -2.98 2.55
N ILE A 97 -12.72 -2.07 2.60
CA ILE A 97 -11.78 -2.01 3.72
C ILE A 97 -12.48 -1.63 5.02
N LEU A 98 -13.49 -0.74 4.98
CA LEU A 98 -14.33 -0.44 6.14
C LEU A 98 -14.99 -1.71 6.70
N VAL A 99 -15.59 -2.51 5.82
CA VAL A 99 -16.19 -3.79 6.17
C VAL A 99 -15.16 -4.72 6.79
N VAL A 100 -13.96 -4.83 6.22
CA VAL A 100 -12.87 -5.65 6.76
C VAL A 100 -12.49 -5.23 8.18
N VAL A 101 -12.36 -3.93 8.46
CA VAL A 101 -12.02 -3.43 9.81
C VAL A 101 -13.10 -3.78 10.82
N LEU A 102 -14.36 -3.49 10.50
CA LEU A 102 -15.49 -3.78 11.38
C LEU A 102 -15.62 -5.28 11.61
N TYR A 103 -15.48 -6.06 10.55
CA TYR A 103 -15.47 -7.52 10.59
C TYR A 103 -14.42 -8.04 11.57
N LEU A 104 -13.16 -7.65 11.38
CA LEU A 104 -12.05 -8.12 12.20
C LEU A 104 -12.19 -7.68 13.66
N GLY A 105 -12.62 -6.45 13.93
CA GLY A 105 -12.78 -6.00 15.32
C GLY A 105 -13.97 -6.59 16.07
N ASN A 106 -14.95 -7.16 15.36
CA ASN A 106 -16.13 -7.80 15.97
C ASN A 106 -16.02 -9.33 16.10
N LEU A 107 -14.95 -9.95 15.60
CA LEU A 107 -14.67 -11.36 15.88
C LEU A 107 -14.09 -11.53 17.28
N THR A 108 -14.50 -12.56 18.01
CA THR A 108 -13.94 -12.89 19.33
C THR A 108 -12.55 -13.53 19.23
N GLU A 109 -11.81 -13.59 20.33
CA GLU A 109 -10.51 -14.28 20.39
C GLU A 109 -10.61 -15.78 20.13
N ARG A 110 -11.75 -16.40 20.46
CA ARG A 110 -12.02 -17.82 20.13
C ARG A 110 -12.18 -18.04 18.62
N GLU A 111 -12.82 -17.10 17.94
CA GLU A 111 -13.12 -17.19 16.50
C GLU A 111 -11.91 -16.87 15.64
N LEU A 112 -11.19 -15.81 15.99
CA LEU A 112 -9.97 -15.40 15.33
C LEU A 112 -8.96 -14.96 16.39
N PRO A 113 -8.09 -15.87 16.86
CA PRO A 113 -7.03 -15.49 17.78
C PRO A 113 -6.14 -14.42 17.16
N GLN A 114 -5.78 -13.39 17.92
CA GLN A 114 -4.99 -12.26 17.42
C GLN A 114 -3.65 -12.73 16.81
N LEU A 115 -2.96 -13.65 17.48
CA LEU A 115 -1.71 -14.22 16.98
C LEU A 115 -1.90 -15.02 15.68
N ARG A 116 -3.10 -15.59 15.46
CA ARG A 116 -3.41 -16.27 14.20
C ARG A 116 -3.46 -15.26 13.05
N LEU A 117 -4.13 -14.11 13.25
CA LEU A 117 -4.18 -13.04 12.25
C LEU A 117 -2.78 -12.47 11.95
N VAL A 118 -1.98 -12.20 12.97
CA VAL A 118 -0.59 -11.74 12.81
C VAL A 118 0.25 -12.75 12.02
N ARG A 119 0.08 -14.05 12.28
CA ARG A 119 0.76 -15.11 11.52
C ARG A 119 0.28 -15.23 10.08
N MET A 120 -0.99 -14.95 9.78
CA MET A 120 -1.50 -14.87 8.41
C MET A 120 -0.86 -13.70 7.65
N MET A 121 -0.67 -12.53 8.27
CA MET A 121 0.11 -11.44 7.68
C MET A 121 1.56 -11.87 7.43
N GLY A 122 2.16 -12.61 8.37
CA GLY A 122 3.48 -13.20 8.17
C GLY A 122 3.53 -14.25 7.05
N ALA A 123 2.44 -14.97 6.77
CA ALA A 123 2.37 -15.85 5.60
C ALA A 123 2.32 -15.05 4.29
N LEU A 124 1.58 -13.94 4.27
CA LEU A 124 1.58 -13.03 3.13
C LEU A 124 2.96 -12.40 2.90
N PHE A 125 3.72 -12.09 3.96
CA PHE A 125 5.13 -11.68 3.84
C PHE A 125 5.97 -12.70 3.05
N VAL A 126 5.81 -14.00 3.33
CA VAL A 126 6.52 -15.05 2.59
C VAL A 126 6.16 -15.01 1.10
N THR A 127 4.87 -14.86 0.77
CA THR A 127 4.41 -14.69 -0.61
C THR A 127 5.02 -13.45 -1.25
N THR A 128 5.06 -12.31 -0.54
CA THR A 128 5.66 -11.07 -1.04
C THR A 128 7.16 -11.23 -1.33
N VAL A 129 7.90 -11.92 -0.47
CA VAL A 129 9.32 -12.20 -0.68
C VAL A 129 9.53 -13.15 -1.86
N ALA A 130 8.72 -14.20 -1.97
CA ALA A 130 8.77 -15.13 -3.09
C ALA A 130 8.49 -14.42 -4.43
N GLY A 131 7.44 -13.58 -4.48
CA GLY A 131 7.13 -12.75 -5.65
C GLY A 131 8.22 -11.71 -5.96
N GLY A 132 8.82 -11.12 -4.93
CA GLY A 132 9.95 -10.22 -5.12
C GLY A 132 11.18 -10.92 -5.70
N LEU A 133 11.51 -12.11 -5.21
CA LEU A 133 12.59 -12.93 -5.78
C LEU A 133 12.27 -13.38 -7.21
N LEU A 134 11.02 -13.74 -7.49
CA LEU A 134 10.56 -14.01 -8.85
C LEU A 134 10.79 -12.80 -9.77
N GLY A 135 10.46 -11.59 -9.32
CA GLY A 135 10.69 -10.36 -10.07
C GLY A 135 12.17 -10.00 -10.29
N VAL A 136 13.06 -10.46 -9.41
CA VAL A 136 14.51 -10.28 -9.56
C VAL A 136 15.11 -11.34 -10.50
N LEU A 137 14.73 -12.60 -10.33
CA LEU A 137 15.31 -13.74 -11.05
C LEU A 137 14.68 -13.96 -12.44
N PHE A 138 13.40 -13.68 -12.58
CA PHE A 138 12.59 -13.87 -13.79
C PHE A 138 11.76 -12.61 -14.08
N PRO A 139 12.41 -11.46 -14.36
CA PRO A 139 11.73 -10.16 -14.47
C PRO A 139 10.69 -10.08 -15.60
N SER A 140 10.84 -10.89 -16.65
CA SER A 140 9.91 -10.97 -17.79
C SER A 140 8.77 -11.95 -17.57
N PHE A 141 8.69 -12.61 -16.41
CA PHE A 141 7.61 -13.55 -16.14
C PHE A 141 6.28 -12.79 -16.03
N SER A 142 5.36 -13.14 -16.92
CA SER A 142 3.96 -12.72 -16.87
C SER A 142 3.08 -13.80 -17.50
N PHE A 143 1.78 -13.73 -17.23
CA PHE A 143 0.80 -14.62 -17.85
C PHE A 143 -0.57 -13.96 -17.90
N THR A 144 -1.38 -14.34 -18.89
CA THR A 144 -2.77 -13.89 -19.00
C THR A 144 -3.62 -14.56 -17.92
N SER A 145 -4.32 -13.77 -17.11
CA SER A 145 -5.12 -14.30 -16.02
C SER A 145 -6.53 -14.76 -16.47
N PRO A 146 -7.21 -15.61 -15.69
CA PRO A 146 -8.62 -15.94 -15.94
C PRO A 146 -9.53 -14.72 -16.01
N VAL A 147 -9.31 -13.69 -15.18
CA VAL A 147 -10.09 -12.44 -15.24
C VAL A 147 -9.86 -11.70 -16.56
N GLU A 148 -8.61 -11.64 -17.01
CA GLU A 148 -8.26 -11.00 -18.28
C GLU A 148 -8.92 -11.69 -19.47
N LEU A 149 -9.00 -13.02 -19.46
CA LEU A 149 -9.70 -13.80 -20.50
C LEU A 149 -11.21 -13.56 -20.52
N LEU A 150 -11.82 -13.22 -19.38
CA LEU A 150 -13.27 -13.05 -19.24
C LEU A 150 -13.73 -11.60 -19.45
N LEU A 151 -12.83 -10.62 -19.31
CA LEU A 151 -13.18 -9.22 -19.43
C LEU A 151 -13.39 -8.82 -20.91
N PRO A 152 -14.46 -8.05 -21.22
CA PRO A 152 -14.64 -7.49 -22.55
C PRO A 152 -13.44 -6.61 -22.95
N GLY A 153 -13.05 -6.63 -24.24
CA GLY A 153 -11.90 -5.87 -24.74
C GLY A 153 -11.92 -4.38 -24.38
N TRP A 154 -13.09 -3.73 -24.42
CA TRP A 154 -13.21 -2.31 -24.06
C TRP A 154 -12.91 -1.99 -22.57
N ILE A 155 -12.96 -2.99 -21.68
CA ILE A 155 -12.49 -2.88 -20.28
C ILE A 155 -11.04 -3.36 -20.19
N GLY A 156 -10.74 -4.50 -20.80
CA GLY A 156 -9.44 -5.17 -20.75
C GLY A 156 -8.31 -4.47 -21.51
N GLU A 157 -8.59 -3.53 -22.40
CA GLU A 157 -7.58 -2.73 -23.12
C GLU A 157 -7.19 -1.47 -22.35
N ASN A 158 -7.91 -1.12 -21.27
CA ASN A 158 -7.56 0.04 -20.47
C ASN A 158 -6.24 -0.21 -19.72
N PRO A 159 -5.19 0.62 -19.88
CA PRO A 159 -3.87 0.36 -19.27
C PRO A 159 -3.90 0.30 -17.73
N PHE A 160 -4.81 1.03 -17.10
CA PHE A 160 -4.98 0.97 -15.64
C PHE A 160 -5.58 -0.38 -15.22
N VAL A 161 -6.57 -0.87 -15.95
CA VAL A 161 -7.20 -2.17 -15.70
C VAL A 161 -6.22 -3.30 -15.95
N GLN A 162 -5.48 -3.25 -17.07
CA GLN A 162 -4.42 -4.22 -17.40
C GLN A 162 -3.42 -4.40 -16.26
N ASN A 163 -2.91 -3.32 -15.67
CA ASN A 163 -2.01 -3.40 -14.51
C ASN A 163 -2.62 -4.09 -13.27
N LEU A 164 -3.95 -4.14 -13.15
CA LEU A 164 -4.62 -4.81 -12.04
C LEU A 164 -4.89 -6.29 -12.32
N ILE A 165 -5.11 -6.65 -13.58
CA ILE A 165 -5.60 -7.98 -13.98
C ILE A 165 -4.57 -8.87 -14.66
N HIS A 166 -3.44 -8.32 -15.13
CA HIS A 166 -2.37 -9.06 -15.80
C HIS A 166 -1.19 -9.30 -14.84
N PRO A 167 -1.03 -10.51 -14.29
CA PRO A 167 0.06 -10.84 -13.39
C PRO A 167 1.44 -10.71 -14.03
N THR A 168 2.26 -9.85 -13.44
CA THR A 168 3.66 -9.61 -13.82
C THR A 168 4.59 -9.81 -12.62
N ALA A 169 5.81 -10.27 -12.88
CA ALA A 169 6.83 -10.45 -11.85
C ALA A 169 7.56 -9.13 -11.52
N GLY A 170 7.82 -8.29 -12.53
CA GLY A 170 8.55 -7.04 -12.37
C GLY A 170 8.19 -5.97 -13.39
N GLN A 171 8.36 -4.72 -12.96
CA GLN A 171 8.16 -3.51 -13.75
C GLN A 171 9.51 -2.95 -14.21
N THR A 172 9.75 -2.92 -15.53
CA THR A 172 10.97 -2.34 -16.07
C THR A 172 10.90 -0.81 -16.08
N GLN A 173 11.84 -0.15 -15.41
CA GLN A 173 11.90 1.31 -15.32
C GLN A 173 13.34 1.82 -15.48
N LYS A 174 13.51 3.05 -15.99
CA LYS A 174 14.83 3.67 -16.21
C LYS A 174 15.33 4.50 -15.03
N VAL A 175 15.26 3.95 -13.81
CA VAL A 175 15.56 4.69 -12.57
C VAL A 175 17.02 5.12 -12.46
N LEU A 176 17.95 4.31 -12.95
CA LEU A 176 19.39 4.58 -12.93
C LEU A 176 19.93 5.15 -14.26
N GLY A 177 19.03 5.57 -15.16
CA GLY A 177 19.36 6.02 -16.51
C GLY A 177 19.39 4.90 -17.57
N TYR A 178 19.25 3.64 -17.15
CA TYR A 178 19.13 2.46 -18.00
C TYR A 178 17.96 1.59 -17.53
N ALA A 179 17.43 0.74 -18.42
CA ALA A 179 16.29 -0.12 -18.11
C ALA A 179 16.66 -1.15 -17.04
N MET A 180 15.91 -1.18 -15.94
CA MET A 180 16.15 -2.09 -14.83
C MET A 180 14.80 -2.61 -14.29
N PRO A 181 14.65 -3.95 -14.11
CA PRO A 181 13.44 -4.51 -13.56
C PRO A 181 13.31 -4.22 -12.07
N ARG A 182 12.14 -3.74 -11.66
CA ARG A 182 11.78 -3.56 -10.25
C ARG A 182 10.78 -4.65 -9.86
N PRO A 183 11.05 -5.46 -8.82
CA PRO A 183 10.11 -6.48 -8.36
C PRO A 183 8.77 -5.85 -7.98
N GLU A 184 7.68 -6.51 -8.39
CA GLU A 184 6.33 -6.09 -8.04
C GLU A 184 5.40 -7.22 -7.61
N ALA A 185 5.61 -8.45 -8.09
CA ALA A 185 4.75 -9.57 -7.74
C ALA A 185 4.68 -9.79 -6.21
N PRO A 186 3.49 -10.13 -5.67
CA PRO A 186 2.23 -10.40 -6.38
C PRO A 186 1.32 -9.16 -6.52
N TYR A 187 1.87 -7.96 -6.53
CA TYR A 187 1.12 -6.71 -6.48
C TYR A 187 1.12 -5.97 -7.82
N GLU A 188 0.26 -4.97 -7.90
CA GLU A 188 -0.07 -4.19 -9.09
C GLU A 188 1.03 -3.21 -9.53
N TRP A 189 1.93 -2.81 -8.61
CA TRP A 189 3.04 -1.91 -8.89
C TRP A 189 4.24 -2.20 -7.99
N ALA A 190 5.45 -1.93 -8.49
CA ALA A 190 6.68 -2.03 -7.68
C ALA A 190 6.66 -1.15 -6.42
N ASN A 191 5.94 -0.02 -6.46
CA ASN A 191 5.74 0.83 -5.28
C ASN A 191 4.77 0.21 -4.27
N ALA A 192 3.70 -0.45 -4.74
CA ALA A 192 2.77 -1.20 -3.89
C ALA A 192 3.48 -2.36 -3.20
N TRP A 193 4.33 -3.09 -3.94
CA TRP A 193 5.22 -4.12 -3.36
C TRP A 193 6.10 -3.57 -2.24
N GLY A 194 6.77 -2.44 -2.49
CA GLY A 194 7.61 -1.80 -1.46
C GLY A 194 6.82 -1.36 -0.23
N SER A 195 5.62 -0.83 -0.41
CA SER A 195 4.76 -0.49 0.72
C SER A 195 4.34 -1.73 1.51
N ASN A 196 3.81 -2.75 0.83
CA ASN A 196 3.31 -3.98 1.43
C ASN A 196 4.40 -4.75 2.17
N VAL A 197 5.58 -4.95 1.56
CA VAL A 197 6.68 -5.71 2.18
C VAL A 197 7.13 -5.06 3.49
N SER A 198 7.12 -3.73 3.58
CA SER A 198 7.52 -3.02 4.80
C SER A 198 6.54 -3.25 5.97
N VAL A 199 5.23 -3.20 5.71
CA VAL A 199 4.19 -3.46 6.72
C VAL A 199 4.17 -4.94 7.09
N LEU A 200 4.28 -5.81 6.10
CA LEU A 200 4.27 -7.26 6.31
C LEU A 200 5.51 -7.71 7.09
N LEU A 201 6.67 -7.10 6.87
CA LEU A 201 7.88 -7.37 7.64
C LEU A 201 7.67 -7.08 9.13
N VAL A 202 7.02 -5.96 9.49
CA VAL A 202 6.71 -5.60 10.88
C VAL A 202 5.89 -6.72 11.54
N TRP A 203 4.82 -7.17 10.90
CA TRP A 203 3.96 -8.23 11.45
C TRP A 203 4.59 -9.61 11.41
N PHE A 204 5.43 -9.89 10.41
CA PHE A 204 6.21 -11.12 10.31
C PHE A 204 7.18 -11.24 11.50
N VAL A 205 7.92 -10.18 11.83
CA VAL A 205 8.78 -10.15 13.01
C VAL A 205 7.97 -10.42 14.29
N VAL A 206 6.81 -9.79 14.46
CA VAL A 206 5.96 -10.06 15.64
C VAL A 206 5.49 -11.52 15.69
N GLY A 207 4.92 -12.04 14.59
CA GLY A 207 4.29 -13.36 14.58
C GLY A 207 5.24 -14.55 14.56
N TRP A 208 6.41 -14.39 13.92
CA TRP A 208 7.34 -15.48 13.61
C TRP A 208 8.67 -15.38 14.36
N TRP A 209 9.11 -14.18 14.74
CA TRP A 209 10.31 -14.01 15.58
C TRP A 209 9.95 -13.86 17.06
N VAL A 210 9.18 -12.82 17.41
CA VAL A 210 8.85 -12.49 18.81
C VAL A 210 7.99 -13.59 19.45
N TYR A 211 6.86 -13.92 18.84
CA TYR A 211 5.95 -14.99 19.29
C TYR A 211 6.19 -16.35 18.59
N GLY A 212 7.36 -16.51 17.96
CA GLY A 212 7.76 -17.74 17.29
C GLY A 212 8.56 -18.68 18.18
N GLY A 213 8.36 -19.99 17.99
CA GLY A 213 9.27 -21.01 18.52
C GLY A 213 10.57 -21.10 17.71
N ARG A 214 11.50 -21.98 18.11
CA ARG A 214 12.85 -22.10 17.51
C ARG A 214 12.84 -22.21 15.98
N ARG A 215 12.00 -23.08 15.41
CA ARG A 215 11.89 -23.26 13.95
C ARG A 215 11.46 -21.98 13.21
N ARG A 216 10.45 -21.28 13.73
CA ARG A 216 9.97 -20.03 13.12
C ARG A 216 10.99 -18.91 13.21
N ARG A 217 11.77 -18.85 14.30
CA ARG A 217 12.85 -17.87 14.44
C ARG A 217 13.95 -18.09 13.42
N VAL A 218 14.37 -19.33 13.19
CA VAL A 218 15.34 -19.67 12.13
C VAL A 218 14.78 -19.28 10.76
N LEU A 219 13.55 -19.67 10.45
CA LEU A 219 12.89 -19.28 9.19
C LEU A 219 12.79 -17.76 9.04
N ALA A 220 12.53 -17.03 10.13
CA ALA A 220 12.46 -15.58 10.09
C ALA A 220 13.79 -14.94 9.71
N VAL A 221 14.91 -15.42 10.25
CA VAL A 221 16.25 -14.92 9.87
C VAL A 221 16.51 -15.16 8.38
N VAL A 222 16.26 -16.38 7.90
CA VAL A 222 16.48 -16.73 6.49
C VAL A 222 15.60 -15.89 5.57
N LEU A 223 14.31 -15.75 5.87
CA LEU A 223 13.38 -14.99 5.04
C LEU A 223 13.65 -13.49 5.05
N ILE A 224 14.12 -12.92 6.17
CA ILE A 224 14.55 -11.51 6.23
C ILE A 224 15.81 -11.30 5.38
N ALA A 225 16.78 -12.21 5.45
CA ALA A 225 17.97 -12.15 4.62
C ALA A 225 17.62 -12.26 3.12
N LEU A 226 16.73 -13.18 2.76
CA LEU A 226 16.24 -13.31 1.38
C LEU A 226 15.45 -12.07 0.93
N ALA A 227 14.63 -11.48 1.80
CA ALA A 227 13.89 -10.26 1.50
C ALA A 227 14.80 -9.06 1.19
N ALA A 228 16.00 -9.00 1.79
CA ALA A 228 16.94 -7.90 1.54
C ALA A 228 17.31 -7.77 0.06
N VAL A 229 17.36 -8.88 -0.69
CA VAL A 229 17.67 -8.89 -2.13
C VAL A 229 16.65 -8.08 -2.93
N PRO A 230 15.36 -8.46 -3.04
CA PRO A 230 14.38 -7.68 -3.78
C PRO A 230 14.13 -6.29 -3.16
N ILE A 231 14.34 -6.09 -1.86
CA ILE A 231 14.24 -4.76 -1.23
C ILE A 231 15.26 -3.80 -1.86
N VAL A 232 16.50 -4.23 -2.08
CA VAL A 232 17.53 -3.38 -2.72
C VAL A 232 17.27 -3.25 -4.22
N TYR A 233 16.96 -4.36 -4.91
CA TYR A 233 16.64 -4.33 -6.34
C TYR A 233 15.35 -3.55 -6.67
N SER A 234 14.46 -3.32 -5.70
CA SER A 234 13.29 -2.46 -5.89
C SER A 234 13.64 -1.00 -6.19
N LEU A 235 14.87 -0.56 -5.87
CA LEU A 235 15.35 0.84 -5.97
C LEU A 235 14.41 1.87 -5.32
N ASN A 236 13.64 1.40 -4.34
CA ASN A 236 12.53 2.15 -3.77
C ASN A 236 12.97 2.92 -2.52
N ARG A 237 13.33 4.19 -2.72
CA ARG A 237 13.77 5.09 -1.64
C ARG A 237 12.73 5.22 -0.52
N GLY A 238 11.44 5.25 -0.87
CA GLY A 238 10.36 5.35 0.13
C GLY A 238 10.39 4.17 1.11
N LEU A 239 10.59 2.96 0.59
CA LEU A 239 10.69 1.73 1.37
C LEU A 239 11.92 1.78 2.29
N TRP A 240 13.08 2.18 1.75
CA TRP A 240 14.31 2.24 2.54
C TRP A 240 14.20 3.24 3.70
N ILE A 241 13.63 4.42 3.45
CA ILE A 241 13.34 5.42 4.48
C ILE A 241 12.36 4.86 5.51
N GLY A 242 11.30 4.18 5.07
CA GLY A 242 10.32 3.54 5.96
C GLY A 242 10.94 2.46 6.85
N LEU A 243 11.82 1.62 6.32
CA LEU A 243 12.56 0.61 7.11
C LEU A 243 13.52 1.26 8.11
N GLY A 244 14.23 2.31 7.71
CA GLY A 244 15.09 3.08 8.61
C GLY A 244 14.30 3.72 9.75
N LEU A 245 13.15 4.33 9.44
CA LEU A 245 12.24 4.90 10.44
C LEU A 245 11.68 3.81 11.37
N ALA A 246 11.36 2.63 10.85
CA ALA A 246 10.88 1.50 11.66
C ALA A 246 11.92 1.04 12.67
N VAL A 247 13.19 0.91 12.26
CA VAL A 247 14.30 0.58 13.15
C VAL A 247 14.48 1.66 14.21
N LEU A 248 14.54 2.94 13.80
CA LEU A 248 14.70 4.08 14.71
C LEU A 248 13.57 4.13 15.75
N TYR A 249 12.32 4.00 15.29
CA TYR A 249 11.15 3.93 16.15
C TYR A 249 11.30 2.83 17.20
N LEU A 250 11.67 1.62 16.80
CA LEU A 250 11.83 0.51 17.73
C LEU A 250 12.97 0.75 18.73
N ILE A 251 14.14 1.23 18.30
CA ILE A 251 15.28 1.54 19.18
C ILE A 251 14.86 2.53 20.27
N VAL A 252 14.13 3.59 19.90
CA VAL A 252 13.63 4.61 20.84
C VAL A 252 12.58 4.02 21.79
N ARG A 253 11.70 3.15 21.28
CA ARG A 253 10.51 2.67 21.99
C ARG A 253 10.74 1.43 22.85
N VAL A 254 11.80 0.66 22.61
CA VAL A 254 12.20 -0.47 23.47
C VAL A 254 13.31 -0.04 24.44
N GLY A 255 13.45 -0.75 25.56
CA GLY A 255 14.45 -0.47 26.59
C GLY A 255 15.35 -1.66 26.92
N GLY A 256 16.37 -1.41 27.74
CA GLY A 256 17.24 -2.45 28.32
C GLY A 256 17.90 -3.36 27.28
N ARG A 257 17.94 -4.67 27.59
CA ARG A 257 18.58 -5.70 26.76
C ARG A 257 18.00 -5.79 25.35
N THR A 258 16.70 -5.54 25.16
CA THR A 258 16.06 -5.57 23.84
C THR A 258 16.62 -4.48 22.92
N ARG A 259 16.88 -3.27 23.47
CA ARG A 259 17.50 -2.19 22.70
C ARG A 259 18.91 -2.55 22.27
N VAL A 260 19.71 -3.10 23.19
CA VAL A 260 21.09 -3.52 22.90
C VAL A 260 21.12 -4.62 21.83
N ALA A 261 20.26 -5.63 21.96
CA ALA A 261 20.15 -6.71 20.98
C ALA A 261 19.70 -6.20 19.60
N LEU A 262 18.75 -5.24 19.56
CA LEU A 262 18.31 -4.61 18.33
C LEU A 262 19.45 -3.81 17.67
N CYS A 263 20.16 -2.97 18.43
CA CYS A 263 21.30 -2.21 17.90
C CYS A 263 22.41 -3.13 17.39
N GLY A 264 22.74 -4.20 18.13
CA GLY A 264 23.71 -5.20 17.69
C GLY A 264 23.27 -5.89 16.40
N GLY A 265 22.01 -6.32 16.31
CA GLY A 265 21.45 -6.93 15.10
C GLY A 265 21.48 -5.98 13.90
N VAL A 266 21.16 -4.70 14.10
CA VAL A 266 21.24 -3.66 13.06
C VAL A 266 22.68 -3.44 12.61
N ALA A 267 23.64 -3.38 13.54
CA ALA A 267 25.06 -3.22 13.21
C ALA A 267 25.59 -4.42 12.39
N VAL A 268 25.23 -5.64 12.78
CA VAL A 268 25.58 -6.86 12.03
C VAL A 268 24.95 -6.85 10.64
N ALA A 269 23.67 -6.48 10.53
CA ALA A 269 22.99 -6.38 9.23
C ALA A 269 23.59 -5.29 8.34
N ALA A 270 23.96 -4.14 8.91
CA ALA A 270 24.61 -3.04 8.19
C ALA A 270 26.00 -3.44 7.68
N LEU A 271 26.79 -4.12 8.51
CA LEU A 271 28.10 -4.66 8.11
C LEU A 271 27.95 -5.71 7.00
N ALA A 272 27.02 -6.66 7.16
CA ALA A 272 26.75 -7.67 6.14
C ALA A 272 26.30 -7.03 4.82
N PHE A 273 25.46 -5.99 4.88
CA PHE A 273 25.05 -5.22 3.70
C PHE A 273 26.22 -4.49 3.03
N ALA A 274 27.05 -3.79 3.81
CA ALA A 274 28.20 -3.05 3.31
C ALA A 274 29.23 -3.95 2.59
N LEU A 275 29.37 -5.19 3.05
CA LEU A 275 30.24 -6.21 2.45
C LEU A 275 29.57 -6.99 1.30
N SER A 276 28.29 -6.77 1.04
CA SER A 276 27.52 -7.49 0.01
C SER A 276 27.60 -6.80 -1.36
N PRO A 277 27.35 -7.53 -2.47
CA PRO A 277 27.24 -6.94 -3.81
C PRO A 277 26.03 -6.00 -3.99
N LEU A 278 25.17 -5.84 -2.98
CA LEU A 278 24.01 -4.95 -3.00
C LEU A 278 24.38 -3.50 -2.67
N ALA A 279 25.48 -3.27 -1.93
CA ALA A 279 25.89 -1.93 -1.52
C ALA A 279 26.19 -0.98 -2.70
N PRO A 280 26.88 -1.40 -3.78
CA PRO A 280 27.09 -0.54 -4.94
C PRO A 280 25.80 -0.12 -5.63
N LEU A 281 24.81 -1.01 -5.73
CA LEU A 281 23.50 -0.68 -6.34
C LEU A 281 22.75 0.36 -5.53
N PHE A 282 22.82 0.26 -4.19
CA PHE A 282 22.25 1.25 -3.29
C PHE A 282 22.94 2.61 -3.44
N ALA A 283 24.28 2.64 -3.47
CA ALA A 283 25.05 3.87 -3.70
C ALA A 283 24.68 4.54 -5.04
N GLN A 284 24.65 3.78 -6.14
CA GLN A 284 24.22 4.30 -7.45
C GLN A 284 22.82 4.92 -7.41
N ARG A 285 21.92 4.37 -6.61
CA ARG A 285 20.56 4.89 -6.47
C ARG A 285 20.50 6.19 -5.68
N LEU A 286 21.41 6.40 -4.72
CA LEU A 286 21.55 7.66 -4.00
C LEU A 286 22.11 8.75 -4.93
N ASP A 287 23.11 8.40 -5.73
CA ASP A 287 23.81 9.35 -6.63
C ASP A 287 22.97 9.74 -7.86
N LYS A 288 21.94 8.96 -8.19
CA LYS A 288 21.02 9.22 -9.31
C LYS A 288 19.60 9.56 -8.82
N PRO A 289 19.33 10.81 -8.43
CA PRO A 289 17.95 11.28 -8.26
C PRO A 289 17.17 11.06 -9.57
N HIS A 290 15.96 10.50 -9.46
CA HIS A 290 15.12 10.21 -10.63
C HIS A 290 13.72 10.77 -10.41
N SER A 291 13.16 11.38 -11.46
CA SER A 291 11.79 11.91 -11.52
C SER A 291 11.43 12.94 -10.44
N ASN A 292 12.41 13.65 -9.88
CA ASN A 292 12.15 14.71 -8.91
C ASN A 292 11.39 15.88 -9.54
N ASP A 293 11.74 16.27 -10.77
CA ASP A 293 11.10 17.39 -11.46
C ASP A 293 9.67 17.07 -11.90
N ILE A 294 9.43 15.81 -12.33
CA ILE A 294 8.08 15.32 -12.64
C ILE A 294 7.21 15.40 -11.39
N ARG A 295 7.72 14.92 -10.25
CA ARG A 295 7.00 14.96 -8.96
C ARG A 295 6.77 16.39 -8.47
N ALA A 296 7.77 17.26 -8.61
CA ALA A 296 7.62 18.67 -8.25
C ALA A 296 6.50 19.33 -9.07
N PHE A 297 6.45 19.06 -10.38
CA PHE A 297 5.39 19.53 -11.27
C PHE A 297 4.01 18.97 -10.91
N THR A 298 3.88 17.66 -10.72
CA THR A 298 2.57 17.05 -10.42
C THR A 298 2.04 17.47 -9.06
N VAL A 299 2.91 17.63 -8.06
CA VAL A 299 2.55 18.14 -6.74
C VAL A 299 2.08 19.60 -6.82
N SER A 300 2.84 20.48 -7.49
CA SER A 300 2.45 21.88 -7.62
C SER A 300 1.13 22.03 -8.39
N ALA A 301 0.99 21.34 -9.52
CA ALA A 301 -0.25 21.35 -10.31
C ALA A 301 -1.44 20.76 -9.55
N THR A 302 -1.23 19.72 -8.73
CA THR A 302 -2.28 19.15 -7.87
C THR A 302 -2.74 20.16 -6.82
N LEU A 303 -1.81 20.89 -6.20
CA LEU A 303 -2.13 21.93 -5.21
C LEU A 303 -2.88 23.09 -5.86
N THR A 304 -2.43 23.56 -7.03
CA THR A 304 -3.12 24.61 -7.80
C THR A 304 -4.52 24.18 -8.22
N ALA A 305 -4.70 22.94 -8.70
CA ALA A 305 -6.02 22.44 -9.03
C ALA A 305 -6.92 22.37 -7.78
N ALA A 306 -6.39 21.88 -6.66
CA ALA A 306 -7.17 21.72 -5.43
C ALA A 306 -7.65 23.04 -4.80
N THR A 307 -7.01 24.18 -5.07
CA THR A 307 -7.50 25.48 -4.55
C THR A 307 -8.85 25.88 -5.15
N HIS A 308 -9.22 25.34 -6.31
CA HIS A 308 -10.52 25.57 -6.94
C HIS A 308 -11.65 24.67 -6.38
N SER A 309 -11.32 23.57 -5.69
CA SER A 309 -12.27 22.74 -4.95
C SER A 309 -11.66 22.27 -3.61
N PRO A 310 -11.44 23.18 -2.66
CA PRO A 310 -10.61 22.90 -1.49
C PRO A 310 -11.29 21.98 -0.47
N VAL A 311 -12.63 21.93 -0.46
CA VAL A 311 -13.39 21.18 0.56
C VAL A 311 -13.70 19.76 0.11
N ILE A 312 -14.20 19.58 -1.12
CA ILE A 312 -14.71 18.27 -1.60
C ILE A 312 -13.88 17.65 -2.72
N GLY A 313 -12.91 18.37 -3.30
CA GLY A 313 -12.08 17.88 -4.40
C GLY A 313 -12.89 17.61 -5.69
N TYR A 314 -12.36 16.73 -6.53
CA TYR A 314 -12.90 16.42 -7.87
C TYR A 314 -13.44 14.99 -8.02
N GLY A 315 -13.50 14.22 -6.94
CA GLY A 315 -13.90 12.81 -6.88
C GLY A 315 -12.93 11.83 -7.53
N ASN A 316 -12.20 12.26 -8.57
CA ASN A 316 -11.20 11.47 -9.27
C ASN A 316 -10.04 12.35 -9.74
N THR A 317 -8.93 11.73 -10.13
CA THR A 317 -7.75 12.41 -10.69
C THR A 317 -8.10 13.14 -11.99
N ARG A 318 -7.25 14.08 -12.41
CA ARG A 318 -7.34 14.79 -13.70
C ARG A 318 -6.02 14.73 -14.43
N ASN A 319 -6.02 14.72 -15.75
CA ASN A 319 -4.77 14.77 -16.51
C ASN A 319 -4.31 16.23 -16.63
N ALA A 320 -3.05 16.49 -16.32
CA ALA A 320 -2.46 17.81 -16.41
C ALA A 320 -2.24 18.23 -17.87
N THR A 321 -2.56 19.48 -18.23
CA THR A 321 -2.12 20.04 -19.50
C THR A 321 -0.62 20.30 -19.43
N GLY A 322 0.14 19.70 -20.34
CA GLY A 322 1.60 19.71 -20.29
C GLY A 322 2.24 18.76 -19.28
N ASN A 323 3.53 18.97 -19.03
CA ASN A 323 4.37 18.33 -18.02
C ASN A 323 5.59 19.21 -17.72
N HIS A 324 6.49 18.73 -16.85
CA HIS A 324 7.73 19.43 -16.47
C HIS A 324 8.67 19.88 -17.62
N ARG A 325 8.50 19.39 -18.85
CA ARG A 325 9.35 19.71 -20.02
C ARG A 325 8.61 20.47 -21.13
N THR A 326 7.32 20.27 -21.29
CA THR A 326 6.55 20.83 -22.40
C THR A 326 5.09 20.97 -22.04
N ILE A 327 4.48 22.05 -22.53
CA ILE A 327 3.04 22.31 -22.37
C ILE A 327 2.21 21.83 -23.57
N THR A 328 2.84 21.59 -24.72
CA THR A 328 2.14 21.35 -26.00
C THR A 328 2.36 19.96 -26.58
N THR A 329 3.38 19.21 -26.15
CA THR A 329 3.70 17.90 -26.72
C THR A 329 3.30 16.78 -25.77
N GLY A 330 2.49 15.83 -26.25
CA GLY A 330 2.22 14.56 -25.58
C GLY A 330 3.36 13.55 -25.75
N LYS A 331 3.15 12.29 -25.30
CA LYS A 331 4.13 11.22 -25.55
C LYS A 331 4.30 11.00 -27.05
N THR A 332 5.52 11.10 -27.53
CA THR A 332 5.91 10.76 -28.90
C THR A 332 7.05 9.75 -28.89
N GLN A 333 7.38 9.16 -30.05
CA GLN A 333 8.55 8.28 -30.18
C GLN A 333 9.86 8.99 -29.80
N TRP A 334 9.95 10.31 -30.03
CA TRP A 334 11.13 11.12 -29.72
C TRP A 334 11.10 11.75 -28.32
N CYS A 335 9.94 11.87 -27.67
CA CYS A 335 9.82 12.29 -26.28
C CYS A 335 8.84 11.41 -25.49
N THR A 336 9.33 10.24 -25.07
CA THR A 336 8.55 9.31 -24.22
C THR A 336 8.23 9.87 -22.84
N GLY A 337 9.01 10.85 -22.38
CA GLY A 337 8.81 11.58 -21.11
C GLY A 337 7.86 12.78 -21.19
N CYS A 338 7.41 13.14 -22.40
CA CYS A 338 6.50 14.27 -22.62
C CYS A 338 5.02 13.88 -22.38
N GLY A 339 4.75 12.86 -21.55
CA GLY A 339 3.38 12.50 -21.22
C GLY A 339 2.72 13.49 -20.28
N HIS A 340 1.40 13.59 -20.35
CA HIS A 340 0.59 14.35 -19.42
C HIS A 340 0.30 13.52 -18.16
N PRO A 341 0.93 13.83 -17.01
CA PRO A 341 0.75 13.00 -15.83
C PRO A 341 -0.64 13.23 -15.20
N PRO A 342 -1.24 12.19 -14.60
CA PRO A 342 -2.43 12.36 -13.78
C PRO A 342 -2.09 13.09 -12.48
N LEU A 343 -2.82 14.15 -12.19
CA LEU A 343 -2.76 14.88 -10.92
C LEU A 343 -3.33 14.02 -9.79
N GLY A 344 -2.63 13.99 -8.66
CA GLY A 344 -2.96 13.15 -7.51
C GLY A 344 -2.43 11.72 -7.54
N SER A 345 -1.58 11.32 -8.49
CA SER A 345 -1.06 9.94 -8.57
C SER A 345 0.25 9.67 -7.79
N ASP A 346 0.90 10.70 -7.26
CA ASP A 346 2.25 10.58 -6.64
C ASP A 346 2.24 10.20 -5.16
N GLY A 347 1.08 9.86 -4.61
CA GLY A 347 0.92 9.57 -3.20
C GLY A 347 -0.51 9.69 -2.73
N GLN A 348 -0.86 8.97 -1.67
CA GLN A 348 -2.19 9.01 -1.05
C GLN A 348 -2.59 10.43 -0.60
N LEU A 349 -1.65 11.26 -0.14
CA LEU A 349 -1.93 12.64 0.23
C LEU A 349 -2.41 13.45 -0.97
N TRP A 350 -1.67 13.37 -2.07
CA TRP A 350 -1.96 14.09 -3.30
C TRP A 350 -3.25 13.59 -3.93
N LEU A 351 -3.49 12.27 -3.86
CA LEU A 351 -4.75 11.67 -4.25
C LEU A 351 -5.92 12.26 -3.45
N LEU A 352 -5.82 12.29 -2.12
CA LEU A 352 -6.88 12.82 -1.26
C LEU A 352 -7.11 14.31 -1.49
N ILE A 353 -6.06 15.12 -1.62
CA ILE A 353 -6.16 16.55 -1.94
C ILE A 353 -6.89 16.74 -3.28
N MET A 354 -6.50 16.00 -4.31
CA MET A 354 -7.12 16.11 -5.63
C MET A 354 -8.58 15.63 -5.63
N THR A 355 -8.88 14.54 -4.93
CA THR A 355 -10.14 13.82 -5.09
C THR A 355 -11.17 14.10 -3.99
N GLN A 356 -10.75 14.41 -2.77
CA GLN A 356 -11.60 14.75 -1.62
C GLN A 356 -11.24 16.10 -0.97
N GLY A 357 -10.39 16.90 -1.61
CA GLY A 357 -9.98 18.21 -1.09
C GLY A 357 -9.04 18.12 0.11
N PHE A 358 -8.67 19.28 0.64
CA PHE A 358 -7.88 19.38 1.87
C PHE A 358 -8.62 18.78 3.07
N THR A 359 -9.96 18.83 3.07
CA THR A 359 -10.78 18.20 4.10
C THR A 359 -10.60 16.69 4.12
N GLY A 360 -10.65 16.01 2.97
CA GLY A 360 -10.40 14.56 2.90
C GLY A 360 -9.00 14.18 3.40
N ALA A 361 -7.98 14.94 2.99
CA ALA A 361 -6.61 14.75 3.47
C ALA A 361 -6.50 14.91 5.00
N ALA A 362 -7.11 15.96 5.56
CA ALA A 362 -7.12 16.22 7.00
C ALA A 362 -7.84 15.11 7.78
N LEU A 363 -8.98 14.63 7.29
CA LEU A 363 -9.73 13.53 7.91
C LEU A 363 -8.94 12.22 7.92
N TYR A 364 -8.25 11.91 6.82
CA TYR A 364 -7.36 10.75 6.74
C TYR A 364 -6.23 10.83 7.75
N VAL A 365 -5.53 11.98 7.82
CA VAL A 365 -4.45 12.20 8.80
C VAL A 365 -4.99 12.12 10.23
N ALA A 366 -6.13 12.76 10.51
CA ALA A 366 -6.76 12.75 11.83
C ALA A 366 -7.13 11.33 12.29
N PHE A 367 -7.57 10.46 11.38
CA PHE A 367 -7.86 9.07 11.68
C PHE A 367 -6.60 8.32 12.16
N PHE A 368 -5.53 8.34 11.37
CA PHE A 368 -4.28 7.61 11.67
C PHE A 368 -3.50 8.24 12.84
N ALA A 369 -3.35 9.57 12.88
CA ALA A 369 -2.74 10.27 14.02
C ALA A 369 -3.54 10.06 15.31
N GLY A 370 -4.87 10.03 15.22
CA GLY A 370 -5.74 9.69 16.32
C GLY A 370 -5.49 8.26 16.83
N ALA A 371 -5.28 7.30 15.93
CA ALA A 371 -4.95 5.92 16.30
C ALA A 371 -3.58 5.83 17.00
N ILE A 372 -2.55 6.50 16.47
CA ILE A 372 -1.23 6.62 17.10
C ILE A 372 -1.39 7.15 18.51
N ARG A 373 -2.08 8.30 18.69
CA ARG A 373 -2.27 8.92 20.00
C ARG A 373 -2.95 7.99 21.00
N ARG A 374 -3.99 7.28 20.58
CA ARG A 374 -4.76 6.35 21.44
C ARG A 374 -3.93 5.15 21.88
N HIS A 375 -3.11 4.58 20.98
CA HIS A 375 -2.33 3.37 21.26
C HIS A 375 -0.86 3.64 21.60
N TRP A 376 -0.43 4.91 21.68
CA TRP A 376 0.97 5.28 21.93
C TRP A 376 1.53 4.72 23.24
N ARG A 377 0.68 4.50 24.26
CA ARG A 377 1.12 3.98 25.56
C ARG A 377 1.28 2.46 25.57
N ASP A 378 0.73 1.75 24.59
CA ASP A 378 0.84 0.31 24.50
C ASP A 378 2.27 -0.10 24.12
N ARG A 379 2.91 -0.85 25.02
CA ARG A 379 4.30 -1.36 24.88
C ARG A 379 4.34 -2.84 24.55
N SER A 380 3.19 -3.49 24.37
CA SER A 380 3.16 -4.87 23.87
C SER A 380 3.78 -4.92 22.46
N PRO A 381 4.35 -6.06 22.04
CA PRO A 381 4.86 -6.21 20.67
C PRO A 381 3.83 -5.86 19.59
N VAL A 382 2.55 -6.16 19.83
CA VAL A 382 1.45 -5.81 18.92
C VAL A 382 1.17 -4.31 18.93
N GLY A 383 1.12 -3.67 20.10
CA GLY A 383 0.94 -2.22 20.22
C GLY A 383 2.05 -1.43 19.54
N LEU A 384 3.31 -1.81 19.77
CA LEU A 384 4.48 -1.21 19.10
C LEU A 384 4.42 -1.36 17.58
N ALA A 385 4.15 -2.58 17.10
CA ALA A 385 4.05 -2.85 15.67
C ALA A 385 2.91 -2.09 15.00
N GLY A 386 1.72 -2.10 15.60
CA GLY A 386 0.57 -1.41 15.05
C GLY A 386 0.76 0.10 15.02
N VAL A 387 1.27 0.71 16.11
CA VAL A 387 1.55 2.15 16.16
C VAL A 387 2.61 2.53 15.13
N LEU A 388 3.65 1.70 14.96
CA LEU A 388 4.63 1.86 13.90
C LEU A 388 3.97 1.86 12.53
N VAL A 389 3.10 0.89 12.22
CA VAL A 389 2.41 0.86 10.92
C VAL A 389 1.58 2.12 10.71
N MET A 390 0.83 2.61 11.71
CA MET A 390 0.09 3.87 11.59
C MET A 390 1.02 5.07 11.28
N GLY A 391 2.21 5.10 11.87
CA GLY A 391 3.24 6.09 11.54
C GLY A 391 3.78 5.94 10.12
N LEU A 392 4.01 4.71 9.66
CA LEU A 392 4.41 4.43 8.28
C LEU A 392 3.34 4.84 7.27
N VAL A 393 2.04 4.72 7.58
CA VAL A 393 0.97 5.24 6.71
C VAL A 393 1.14 6.75 6.48
N LEU A 394 1.38 7.50 7.55
CA LEU A 394 1.57 8.96 7.48
C LEU A 394 2.86 9.36 6.78
N LEU A 395 3.90 8.50 6.79
CA LEU A 395 5.09 8.70 5.96
C LEU A 395 4.80 8.39 4.49
N TYR A 396 4.18 7.25 4.22
CA TYR A 396 4.00 6.73 2.87
C TYR A 396 2.97 7.49 2.05
N MET A 397 2.01 8.16 2.67
CA MET A 397 1.04 8.99 1.95
C MET A 397 1.67 10.06 1.06
N PHE A 398 2.91 10.49 1.33
CA PHE A 398 3.63 11.46 0.50
C PHE A 398 4.25 10.86 -0.77
N VAL A 399 4.44 9.54 -0.82
CA VAL A 399 5.25 8.88 -1.87
C VAL A 399 4.60 7.68 -2.54
N TYR A 400 3.59 7.07 -1.90
CA TYR A 400 2.84 5.91 -2.38
C TYR A 400 1.36 6.19 -2.38
N ASP A 401 0.69 5.80 -3.46
CA ASP A 401 -0.76 5.57 -3.43
C ASP A 401 -1.03 4.42 -2.46
N GLY A 402 -1.96 4.62 -1.54
CA GLY A 402 -2.37 3.60 -0.58
C GLY A 402 -3.31 2.59 -1.21
N LEU A 403 -4.02 2.95 -2.28
CA LEU A 403 -4.85 2.01 -3.03
C LEU A 403 -3.99 1.30 -4.09
N VAL A 404 -4.17 -0.01 -4.32
CA VAL A 404 -5.30 -0.83 -3.83
C VAL A 404 -4.91 -1.65 -2.60
N THR A 405 -3.72 -2.26 -2.61
CA THR A 405 -3.32 -3.26 -1.61
C THR A 405 -2.78 -2.70 -0.28
N PRO A 406 -1.94 -1.63 -0.25
CA PRO A 406 -1.35 -1.15 1.01
C PRO A 406 -2.37 -0.71 2.04
N LEU A 407 -3.40 0.03 1.64
CA LEU A 407 -4.42 0.56 2.54
C LEU A 407 -5.19 -0.56 3.24
N SER A 408 -5.40 -1.69 2.56
CA SER A 408 -5.99 -2.88 3.16
C SER A 408 -5.12 -3.39 4.32
N LEU A 409 -3.80 -3.50 4.12
CA LEU A 409 -2.88 -3.94 5.18
C LEU A 409 -2.75 -2.92 6.31
N TYR A 410 -2.78 -1.62 6.00
CA TYR A 410 -2.79 -0.56 7.00
C TYR A 410 -4.02 -0.69 7.91
N LEU A 411 -5.20 -0.85 7.33
CA LEU A 411 -6.43 -0.93 8.11
C LEU A 411 -6.65 -2.29 8.79
N ILE A 412 -6.12 -3.39 8.24
CA ILE A 412 -5.99 -4.65 8.99
C ILE A 412 -5.08 -4.46 10.22
N SER A 413 -3.97 -3.72 10.08
CA SER A 413 -3.07 -3.38 11.19
C SER A 413 -3.77 -2.53 12.24
N PHE A 414 -4.60 -1.58 11.82
CA PHE A 414 -5.47 -0.81 12.72
C PHE A 414 -6.50 -1.70 13.44
N ALA A 415 -7.11 -2.65 12.75
CA ALA A 415 -8.03 -3.60 13.37
C ALA A 415 -7.33 -4.47 14.42
N ILE A 416 -6.08 -4.88 14.19
CA ILE A 416 -5.27 -5.58 15.20
C ILE A 416 -5.01 -4.68 16.42
N LEU A 417 -4.67 -3.41 16.22
CA LEU A 417 -4.51 -2.46 17.34
C LEU A 417 -5.80 -2.28 18.14
N TRP A 418 -6.93 -2.16 17.45
CA TRP A 418 -8.22 -2.00 18.11
C TRP A 418 -8.58 -3.21 18.96
N ARG A 419 -8.31 -4.43 18.47
CA ARG A 419 -8.52 -5.67 19.23
C ARG A 419 -7.61 -5.81 20.44
N ASN A 420 -6.48 -5.11 20.47
CA ASN A 420 -5.49 -5.17 21.54
C ASN A 420 -5.78 -4.21 22.71
N ALA A 421 -6.82 -3.37 22.60
CA ALA A 421 -7.03 -2.19 23.43
C ALA A 421 -8.20 -2.27 24.42
#